data_AF-V7HTM9-F1
#
_entry.id   AF-V7HTM9-F1
#
_cell.length_a   1.000
_cell.length_b   1.000
_cell.length_c   1.000
_cell.angle_alpha   90.00
_cell.angle_beta   90.00
_cell.angle_gamma   90.00
#
_symmetry.space_group_name_H-M   'P 1'
#
loop_
_entity.id
_entity.type
_entity.pdbx_description
1 polymer ?
#
loop_
_entity_poly.entity_id
_entity_poly.type
_entity_poly.pdbx_seq_one_letter_code
_entity_poly.pdbx_strand_id
1 'polypeptide(L)'
;MLGDSQATLYAYGYYHQLSSFKVTFGTGSSVMLNLGPKLPANIDNQLNTSLAWSRDGQRQHVLEGNINYAGATITWLKDNLQLITSPSETEALALADSLQDETYLILAFSGLGAPYWLPNIQAAFVGMSRSSGKAELVKAALDSLSYQITDILDEFTHQYGQLDDLIHVDGGMIHNRYLMQSLSDFTQKAITCAATAELSSLGTALNALNLAPETTTKAPEELATLPILLIPNI
;
A
#
# COMPACT_ATOMS: atom_id res chain seq x y z
N MET A 1 0.93 14.22 18.86
CA MET A 1 0.37 12.87 18.64
C MET A 1 0.34 12.63 17.15
N LEU A 2 0.72 11.43 16.70
CA LEU A 2 0.62 11.00 15.31
C LEU A 2 -0.44 9.90 15.23
N GLY A 3 -1.22 9.88 14.15
CA GLY A 3 -2.02 8.70 13.79
C GLY A 3 -1.11 7.56 13.32
N ASP A 4 -1.61 6.33 13.32
CA ASP A 4 -0.80 5.12 13.00
C ASP A 4 -0.11 5.20 11.62
N SER A 5 -0.89 5.52 10.58
CA SER A 5 -0.36 5.66 9.22
C SER A 5 0.53 6.91 9.04
N GLN A 6 0.20 8.00 9.74
CA GLN A 6 1.02 9.21 9.77
C GLN A 6 2.34 8.99 10.52
N ALA A 7 2.36 8.16 11.57
CA ALA A 7 3.56 7.78 12.29
C ALA A 7 4.48 6.95 11.41
N THR A 8 3.92 6.01 10.65
CA THR A 8 4.68 5.25 9.65
C THR A 8 5.25 6.16 8.57
N LEU A 9 4.46 7.11 8.04
CA LEU A 9 4.95 8.13 7.10
C LEU A 9 6.05 9.01 7.71
N TYR A 10 5.93 9.37 8.99
CA TYR A 10 6.94 10.13 9.72
C TYR A 10 8.26 9.36 9.82
N ALA A 11 8.20 8.06 10.15
CA ALA A 11 9.39 7.20 10.17
C ALA A 11 10.05 7.17 8.78
N TYR A 12 9.27 6.93 7.72
CA TYR A 12 9.81 6.94 6.36
C TYR A 12 10.45 8.26 5.98
N GLY A 13 9.78 9.40 6.22
CA GLY A 13 10.32 10.73 5.93
C GLY A 13 11.61 11.05 6.68
N TYR A 14 11.84 10.43 7.84
CA TYR A 14 13.09 10.55 8.59
C TYR A 14 14.26 9.86 7.88
N TYR A 15 14.02 8.70 7.25
CA TYR A 15 15.07 7.91 6.61
C TYR A 15 15.20 8.14 5.10
N HIS A 16 14.13 8.59 4.44
CA HIS A 16 14.02 8.75 3.00
C HIS A 16 13.40 10.12 2.71
N GLN A 17 14.06 10.92 1.86
CA GLN A 17 13.70 12.33 1.62
C GLN A 17 12.20 12.54 1.32
N LEU A 18 11.74 13.78 1.62
CA LEU A 18 10.37 14.28 1.48
C LEU A 18 9.92 14.38 0.00
N SER A 19 9.58 13.24 -0.57
CA SER A 19 8.77 13.04 -1.80
C SER A 19 8.21 11.61 -1.90
N SER A 20 8.58 10.75 -0.94
CA SER A 20 8.15 9.37 -0.87
C SER A 20 6.65 9.24 -0.58
N PHE A 21 6.02 8.32 -1.29
CA PHE A 21 4.74 7.76 -0.91
C PHE A 21 4.97 6.34 -0.35
N LYS A 22 4.04 5.91 0.50
CA LYS A 22 4.11 4.61 1.16
C LYS A 22 2.80 3.85 1.04
N VAL A 23 2.89 2.53 1.09
CA VAL A 23 1.75 1.61 1.12
C VAL A 23 1.90 0.70 2.34
N THR A 24 0.96 0.82 3.28
CA THR A 24 0.87 -0.08 4.43
C THR A 24 -0.13 -1.19 4.15
N PHE A 25 0.25 -2.45 4.32
CA PHE A 25 -0.62 -3.61 4.24
C PHE A 25 -1.03 -4.12 5.63
N GLY A 26 -2.13 -3.55 6.16
CA GLY A 26 -2.77 -3.97 7.40
C GLY A 26 -4.06 -4.77 7.15
N THR A 27 -5.06 -4.61 8.02
CA THR A 27 -6.41 -5.17 7.79
C THR A 27 -7.02 -4.57 6.52
N GLY A 28 -6.93 -3.25 6.36
CA GLY A 28 -7.03 -2.53 5.08
C GLY A 28 -5.64 -2.13 4.58
N SER A 29 -5.57 -1.34 3.51
CA SER A 29 -4.33 -0.72 3.05
C SER A 29 -4.41 0.80 3.10
N SER A 30 -3.33 1.44 3.53
CA SER A 30 -3.18 2.89 3.55
C SER A 30 -2.07 3.32 2.61
N VAL A 31 -2.46 3.98 1.53
CA VAL A 31 -1.57 4.57 0.51
C VAL A 31 -1.49 6.07 0.79
N MET A 32 -0.29 6.57 1.06
CA MET A 32 -0.09 7.96 1.50
C MET A 32 1.06 8.63 0.76
N LEU A 33 0.80 9.85 0.26
CA LEU A 33 1.79 10.74 -0.35
C LEU A 33 1.98 11.97 0.53
N ASN A 34 3.22 12.25 0.92
CA ASN A 34 3.55 13.47 1.66
C ASN A 34 3.56 14.68 0.72
N LEU A 35 2.70 15.66 0.98
CA LEU A 35 2.58 16.90 0.19
C LEU A 35 3.47 18.03 0.73
N GLY A 36 4.06 17.83 1.90
CA GLY A 36 4.79 18.88 2.59
C GLY A 36 3.87 20.03 3.06
N PRO A 37 4.38 21.26 3.16
CA PRO A 37 3.65 22.36 3.79
C PRO A 37 2.65 23.05 2.83
N LYS A 38 2.74 22.77 1.53
CA LYS A 38 1.91 23.40 0.49
C LYS A 38 0.98 22.37 -0.12
N LEU A 39 -0.30 22.70 -0.15
CA LEU A 39 -1.29 21.91 -0.87
C LEU A 39 -1.25 22.25 -2.37
N PRO A 40 -1.34 21.26 -3.28
CA PRO A 40 -1.53 21.49 -4.71
C PRO A 40 -2.78 22.34 -5.00
N ALA A 41 -2.74 23.10 -6.10
CA ALA A 41 -3.85 23.96 -6.51
C ALA A 41 -5.05 23.16 -7.10
N ASN A 42 -4.82 21.90 -7.46
CA ASN A 42 -5.70 21.01 -8.21
C ASN A 42 -6.09 19.75 -7.41
N ILE A 43 -6.13 19.84 -6.07
CA ILE A 43 -6.72 18.76 -5.26
C ILE A 43 -8.20 18.63 -5.62
N ASP A 44 -8.64 17.40 -5.91
CA ASP A 44 -10.05 17.07 -6.11
C ASP A 44 -10.60 16.21 -4.96
N ASN A 45 -11.81 15.65 -5.12
CA ASN A 45 -12.48 14.87 -4.09
C ASN A 45 -12.32 13.34 -4.27
N GLN A 46 -11.44 12.88 -5.16
CA GLN A 46 -11.15 11.46 -5.37
C GLN A 46 -10.21 10.89 -4.31
N LEU A 47 -9.46 11.74 -3.62
CA LEU A 47 -8.55 11.36 -2.53
C LEU A 47 -8.79 12.22 -1.31
N ASN A 48 -8.38 11.75 -0.14
CA ASN A 48 -8.49 12.55 1.08
C ASN A 48 -7.22 13.38 1.27
N THR A 49 -7.38 14.67 1.53
CA THR A 49 -6.29 15.52 2.01
C THR A 49 -6.40 15.67 3.52
N SER A 50 -5.33 15.34 4.23
CA SER A 50 -5.29 15.36 5.70
C SER A 50 -4.01 16.00 6.23
N LEU A 51 -3.95 16.19 7.54
CA LEU A 51 -2.72 16.61 8.22
C LEU A 51 -1.80 15.40 8.39
N ALA A 52 -0.57 15.50 7.90
CA ALA A 52 0.47 14.51 8.17
C ALA A 52 0.97 14.69 9.61
N TRP A 53 1.46 15.90 9.93
CA TRP A 53 1.83 16.31 11.28
C TRP A 53 1.89 17.84 11.40
N SER A 54 1.97 18.32 12.64
CA SER A 54 2.22 19.73 12.93
C SER A 54 3.33 19.84 13.95
N ARG A 55 4.37 20.61 13.64
CA ARG A 55 5.54 20.84 14.50
C ARG A 55 5.94 22.30 14.45
N ASP A 56 6.18 22.91 15.61
CA ASP A 56 6.60 24.31 15.74
C ASP A 56 5.70 25.29 14.96
N GLY A 57 4.40 25.02 14.93
CA GLY A 57 3.39 25.81 14.19
C GLY A 57 3.39 25.61 12.67
N GLN A 58 4.28 24.78 12.12
CA GLN A 58 4.30 24.39 10.72
C GLN A 58 3.54 23.09 10.51
N ARG A 59 2.63 23.09 9.52
CA ARG A 59 1.80 21.95 9.16
C ARG A 59 2.36 21.26 7.93
N GLN A 60 2.46 19.95 7.98
CA GLN A 60 2.66 19.09 6.82
C GLN A 60 1.34 18.41 6.46
N HIS A 61 1.12 18.17 5.18
CA HIS A 61 -0.10 17.56 4.65
C HIS A 61 0.19 16.24 3.96
N VAL A 62 -0.83 15.40 3.88
CA VAL A 62 -0.78 14.10 3.21
C VAL A 62 -1.99 13.98 2.29
N LEU A 63 -1.77 13.38 1.12
CA LEU A 63 -2.82 12.86 0.27
C LEU A 63 -2.94 11.35 0.56
N GLU A 64 -4.14 10.87 0.87
CA GLU A 64 -4.36 9.49 1.28
C GLU A 64 -5.49 8.81 0.50
N GLY A 65 -5.18 7.60 0.02
CA GLY A 65 -6.14 6.63 -0.49
C GLY A 65 -6.14 5.41 0.41
N ASN A 66 -7.32 5.08 0.97
CA ASN A 66 -7.47 3.95 1.87
C ASN A 66 -8.32 2.86 1.22
N ILE A 67 -7.83 1.62 1.26
CA ILE A 67 -8.50 0.42 0.79
C ILE A 67 -8.99 -0.33 2.03
N ASN A 68 -10.30 -0.60 2.13
CA ASN A 68 -10.89 -1.15 3.34
C ASN A 68 -10.47 -2.62 3.62
N TYR A 69 -10.15 -3.38 2.57
CA TYR A 69 -9.86 -4.81 2.66
C TYR A 69 -8.53 -5.12 2.00
N ALA A 70 -7.50 -5.37 2.81
CA ALA A 70 -6.22 -5.91 2.36
C ALA A 70 -5.95 -7.23 3.06
N GLY A 71 -5.39 -7.21 4.27
CA GLY A 71 -5.24 -8.40 5.10
C GLY A 71 -6.58 -9.06 5.42
N ALA A 72 -7.67 -8.29 5.53
CA ALA A 72 -9.02 -8.81 5.69
C ALA A 72 -9.45 -9.70 4.52
N THR A 73 -8.98 -9.44 3.29
CA THR A 73 -9.24 -10.29 2.12
C THR A 73 -8.60 -11.66 2.31
N ILE A 74 -7.37 -11.71 2.82
CA ILE A 74 -6.67 -12.97 3.10
C ILE A 74 -7.36 -13.73 4.23
N THR A 75 -7.79 -13.03 5.28
CA THR A 75 -8.61 -13.62 6.35
C THR A 75 -9.91 -14.17 5.80
N TRP A 76 -10.58 -13.48 4.89
CA TRP A 76 -11.82 -13.95 4.25
C TRP A 76 -11.60 -15.21 3.39
N LEU A 77 -10.51 -15.27 2.60
CA LEU A 77 -10.13 -16.47 1.85
C LEU A 77 -9.94 -17.69 2.77
N LYS A 78 -9.37 -17.46 3.96
CA LYS A 78 -9.09 -18.49 4.97
C LYS A 78 -10.33 -18.92 5.75
N ASP A 79 -10.99 -17.96 6.39
CA ASP A 79 -11.99 -18.25 7.41
C ASP A 79 -13.39 -18.43 6.81
N ASN A 80 -13.70 -17.70 5.72
CA ASN A 80 -15.03 -17.74 5.09
C ASN A 80 -15.09 -18.66 3.87
N LEU A 81 -14.16 -18.51 2.92
CA LEU A 81 -14.15 -19.37 1.73
C LEU A 81 -13.42 -20.71 1.95
N GLN A 82 -12.60 -20.80 3.01
CA GLN A 82 -11.81 -21.99 3.33
C GLN A 82 -10.94 -22.46 2.17
N LEU A 83 -10.54 -21.53 1.30
CA LEU A 83 -9.65 -21.82 0.18
C LEU A 83 -8.21 -22.02 0.66
N ILE A 84 -7.80 -21.37 1.74
CA ILE A 84 -6.46 -21.50 2.34
C ILE A 84 -6.60 -21.87 3.82
N THR A 85 -5.60 -22.52 4.40
CA THR A 85 -5.57 -22.77 5.87
C THR A 85 -4.68 -21.78 6.60
N SER A 86 -3.74 -21.15 5.89
CA SER A 86 -2.85 -20.12 6.41
C SER A 86 -2.57 -19.03 5.36
N PRO A 87 -2.31 -17.77 5.77
CA PRO A 87 -1.92 -16.70 4.84
C PRO A 87 -0.69 -17.04 4.00
N SER A 88 0.25 -17.82 4.53
CA SER A 88 1.47 -18.24 3.84
C SER A 88 1.24 -19.13 2.62
N GLU A 89 0.07 -19.77 2.48
CA GLU A 89 -0.25 -20.56 1.28
C GLU A 89 -0.48 -19.70 0.04
N THR A 90 -0.82 -18.42 0.23
CA THR A 90 -1.26 -17.55 -0.87
C THR A 90 -0.20 -17.34 -1.94
N GLU A 91 1.08 -17.19 -1.55
CA GLU A 91 2.20 -17.04 -2.50
C GLU A 91 2.33 -18.26 -3.43
N ALA A 92 2.39 -19.45 -2.86
CA ALA A 92 2.57 -20.68 -3.64
C ALA A 92 1.36 -20.95 -4.55
N LEU A 93 0.14 -20.62 -4.11
CA LEU A 93 -1.07 -20.77 -4.91
C LEU A 93 -1.11 -19.79 -6.07
N ALA A 94 -0.76 -18.53 -5.84
CA ALA A 94 -0.74 -17.51 -6.89
C ALA A 94 0.32 -17.82 -7.97
N LEU A 95 1.46 -18.39 -7.57
CA LEU A 95 2.50 -18.83 -8.50
C LEU A 95 2.16 -20.14 -9.25
N ALA A 96 1.20 -20.92 -8.76
CA ALA A 96 0.79 -22.19 -9.35
C ALA A 96 -0.30 -22.05 -10.44
N ASP A 97 -0.81 -20.83 -10.65
CA ASP A 97 -1.85 -20.53 -11.62
C ASP A 97 -1.42 -20.81 -13.07
N SER A 98 -2.41 -21.08 -13.93
CA SER A 98 -2.26 -21.30 -15.36
C SER A 98 -1.92 -19.99 -16.12
N LEU A 99 -1.17 -20.11 -17.22
CA LEU A 99 -0.78 -18.96 -18.07
C LEU A 99 -1.95 -18.26 -18.80
N GLN A 100 -3.20 -18.71 -18.62
CA GLN A 100 -4.38 -18.21 -19.33
C GLN A 100 -5.54 -17.82 -18.38
N ASP A 101 -5.26 -17.52 -17.10
CA ASP A 101 -6.30 -17.08 -16.18
C ASP A 101 -6.77 -15.65 -16.50
N GLU A 102 -8.09 -15.48 -16.58
CA GLU A 102 -8.79 -14.19 -16.72
C GLU A 102 -9.72 -13.94 -15.53
N THR A 103 -9.48 -14.61 -14.40
CA THR A 103 -10.27 -14.43 -13.18
C THR A 103 -9.85 -13.14 -12.47
N TYR A 104 -10.82 -12.27 -12.21
CA TYR A 104 -10.60 -11.03 -11.45
C TYR A 104 -11.50 -11.00 -10.22
N LEU A 105 -10.99 -10.40 -9.14
CA LEU A 105 -11.81 -10.01 -7.99
C LEU A 105 -12.03 -8.49 -8.02
N ILE A 106 -13.28 -8.07 -8.18
CA ILE A 106 -13.70 -6.70 -7.82
C ILE A 106 -13.77 -6.66 -6.30
N LEU A 107 -12.78 -6.04 -5.66
CA LEU A 107 -12.59 -6.09 -4.21
C LEU A 107 -13.40 -4.98 -3.50
N ALA A 108 -14.72 -5.19 -3.43
CA ALA A 108 -15.69 -4.19 -2.96
C ALA A 108 -16.65 -4.74 -1.87
N PHE A 109 -16.12 -5.39 -0.83
CA PHE A 109 -16.97 -6.01 0.21
C PHE A 109 -17.85 -5.00 0.98
N SER A 110 -17.45 -3.73 1.05
CA SER A 110 -18.25 -2.62 1.60
C SER A 110 -18.37 -1.45 0.62
N GLY A 111 -18.37 -1.74 -0.69
CA GLY A 111 -18.18 -0.73 -1.72
C GLY A 111 -16.71 -0.47 -2.02
N LEU A 112 -16.46 0.41 -3.00
CA LEU A 112 -15.12 0.89 -3.35
C LEU A 112 -14.88 2.27 -2.73
N GLY A 113 -13.74 2.41 -2.06
CA GLY A 113 -13.24 3.68 -1.53
C GLY A 113 -12.55 4.50 -2.63
N ALA A 114 -11.50 5.21 -2.26
CA ALA A 114 -10.68 5.95 -3.21
C ALA A 114 -10.07 5.04 -4.30
N PRO A 115 -9.88 5.54 -5.55
CA PRO A 115 -10.35 6.85 -6.03
C PRO A 115 -11.83 6.88 -6.46
N TYR A 116 -12.51 5.72 -6.45
CA TYR A 116 -13.82 5.51 -7.07
C TYR A 116 -15.03 6.10 -6.33
N TRP A 117 -15.04 6.01 -4.99
CA TRP A 117 -16.16 6.42 -4.13
C TRP A 117 -17.52 5.84 -4.54
N LEU A 118 -17.54 4.52 -4.75
CA LEU A 118 -18.74 3.77 -5.16
C LEU A 118 -19.24 2.89 -4.01
N PRO A 119 -20.07 3.43 -3.09
CA PRO A 119 -20.51 2.68 -1.89
C PRO A 119 -21.48 1.54 -2.20
N ASN A 120 -22.11 1.55 -3.38
CA ASN A 120 -23.15 0.59 -3.75
C ASN A 120 -22.63 -0.56 -4.63
N ILE A 121 -21.34 -0.56 -4.98
CA ILE A 121 -20.72 -1.68 -5.70
C ILE A 121 -20.48 -2.83 -4.73
N GLN A 122 -20.64 -4.06 -5.22
CA GLN A 122 -20.46 -5.28 -4.44
C GLN A 122 -19.25 -6.06 -4.94
N ALA A 123 -18.62 -6.79 -4.03
CA ALA A 123 -17.53 -7.67 -4.40
C ALA A 123 -18.02 -8.76 -5.37
N ALA A 124 -17.23 -9.04 -6.40
CA ALA A 124 -17.57 -10.04 -7.41
C ALA A 124 -16.30 -10.68 -7.99
N PHE A 125 -16.34 -12.00 -8.15
CA PHE A 125 -15.42 -12.66 -9.07
C PHE A 125 -16.00 -12.60 -10.49
N VAL A 126 -15.19 -12.18 -11.45
CA VAL A 126 -15.57 -12.07 -12.86
C VAL A 126 -14.51 -12.73 -13.75
N GLY A 127 -14.87 -13.07 -14.99
CA GLY A 127 -13.95 -13.73 -15.93
C GLY A 127 -13.64 -15.20 -15.64
N MET A 128 -14.33 -15.80 -14.66
CA MET A 128 -14.17 -17.23 -14.35
C MET A 128 -14.54 -18.11 -15.54
N SER A 129 -13.75 -19.16 -15.75
CA SER A 129 -14.01 -20.24 -16.70
C SER A 129 -14.17 -21.58 -16.00
N ARG A 130 -14.36 -22.67 -16.75
CA ARG A 130 -14.43 -24.02 -16.18
C ARG A 130 -13.13 -24.45 -15.48
N SER A 131 -11.99 -23.89 -15.87
CA SER A 131 -10.71 -24.20 -15.25
C SER A 131 -10.40 -23.34 -14.01
N SER A 132 -11.14 -22.26 -13.77
CA SER A 132 -10.93 -21.41 -12.59
C SER A 132 -11.14 -22.22 -11.31
N GLY A 133 -10.11 -22.23 -10.46
CA GLY A 133 -10.10 -22.98 -9.21
C GLY A 133 -9.49 -22.21 -8.05
N LYS A 134 -8.99 -22.95 -7.07
CA LYS A 134 -8.44 -22.39 -5.83
C LYS A 134 -7.25 -21.45 -6.09
N ALA A 135 -6.37 -21.78 -7.03
CA ALA A 135 -5.19 -20.97 -7.33
C ALA A 135 -5.57 -19.63 -7.96
N GLU A 136 -6.41 -19.68 -8.99
CA GLU A 136 -6.93 -18.55 -9.76
C GLU A 136 -7.66 -17.55 -8.85
N LEU A 137 -8.54 -18.04 -7.96
CA LEU A 137 -9.29 -17.17 -7.03
C LEU A 137 -8.38 -16.51 -5.98
N VAL A 138 -7.35 -17.22 -5.50
CA VAL A 138 -6.38 -16.67 -4.55
C VAL A 138 -5.48 -15.63 -5.22
N LYS A 139 -5.04 -15.91 -6.45
CA LYS A 139 -4.26 -14.98 -7.27
C LYS A 139 -5.06 -13.71 -7.56
N ALA A 140 -6.29 -13.85 -8.05
CA ALA A 140 -7.20 -12.74 -8.33
C ALA A 140 -7.42 -11.86 -7.09
N ALA A 141 -7.46 -12.45 -5.90
CA ALA A 141 -7.55 -11.69 -4.66
C ALA A 141 -6.27 -10.90 -4.34
N LEU A 142 -5.08 -11.45 -4.57
CA LEU A 142 -3.82 -10.70 -4.41
C LEU A 142 -3.70 -9.59 -5.46
N ASP A 143 -3.95 -9.89 -6.73
CA ASP A 143 -3.86 -8.92 -7.82
C ASP A 143 -4.86 -7.78 -7.64
N SER A 144 -6.05 -8.04 -7.08
CA SER A 144 -7.03 -6.98 -6.78
C SER A 144 -6.54 -5.91 -5.80
N LEU A 145 -5.56 -6.25 -4.96
CA LEU A 145 -4.89 -5.28 -4.09
C LEU A 145 -3.96 -4.40 -4.91
N SER A 146 -3.14 -5.02 -5.77
CA SER A 146 -2.24 -4.31 -6.68
C SER A 146 -3.02 -3.37 -7.61
N TYR A 147 -4.17 -3.78 -8.14
CA TYR A 147 -5.05 -2.94 -8.97
C TYR A 147 -5.50 -1.69 -8.23
N GLN A 148 -6.14 -1.85 -7.06
CA GLN A 148 -6.63 -0.69 -6.31
C GLN A 148 -5.51 0.25 -5.83
N ILE A 149 -4.34 -0.29 -5.48
CA ILE A 149 -3.18 0.54 -5.14
C ILE A 149 -2.72 1.31 -6.39
N THR A 150 -2.62 0.65 -7.54
CA THR A 150 -2.24 1.29 -8.80
C THR A 150 -3.17 2.44 -9.16
N ASP A 151 -4.50 2.22 -9.06
CA ASP A 151 -5.50 3.27 -9.32
C ASP A 151 -5.33 4.49 -8.40
N ILE A 152 -4.99 4.27 -7.11
CA ILE A 152 -4.71 5.36 -6.18
C ILE A 152 -3.43 6.11 -6.57
N LEU A 153 -2.39 5.42 -7.01
CA LEU A 153 -1.13 6.03 -7.42
C LEU A 153 -1.25 6.81 -8.73
N ASP A 154 -2.10 6.34 -9.65
CA ASP A 154 -2.44 7.07 -10.86
C ASP A 154 -3.17 8.37 -10.51
N GLU A 155 -4.08 8.34 -9.54
CA GLU A 155 -4.77 9.56 -9.07
C GLU A 155 -3.81 10.49 -8.29
N PHE A 156 -2.86 9.95 -7.51
CA PHE A 156 -1.77 10.75 -6.93
C PHE A 156 -0.97 11.45 -8.04
N THR A 157 -0.66 10.74 -9.12
CA THR A 157 0.09 11.29 -10.25
C THR A 157 -0.70 12.39 -10.96
N HIS A 158 -2.00 12.19 -11.12
CA HIS A 158 -2.91 13.17 -11.71
C HIS A 158 -3.00 14.48 -10.88
N GLN A 159 -3.07 14.38 -9.55
CA GLN A 159 -3.22 15.55 -8.67
C GLN A 159 -1.89 16.22 -8.30
N TYR A 160 -0.81 15.46 -8.14
CA TYR A 160 0.47 15.97 -7.64
C TYR A 160 1.57 16.06 -8.71
N GLY A 161 1.39 15.40 -9.85
CA GLY A 161 2.42 15.25 -10.88
C GLY A 161 3.28 14.01 -10.67
N GLN A 162 4.53 14.05 -11.13
CA GLN A 162 5.38 12.85 -11.11
C GLN A 162 5.67 12.37 -9.68
N LEU A 163 5.42 11.08 -9.45
CA LEU A 163 5.80 10.35 -8.24
C LEU A 163 7.17 9.69 -8.38
N ASP A 164 7.84 9.45 -7.25
CA ASP A 164 9.08 8.69 -7.18
C ASP A 164 8.93 7.29 -7.81
N ASP A 165 10.02 6.75 -8.35
CA ASP A 165 10.03 5.41 -8.98
C ASP A 165 10.18 4.27 -7.97
N LEU A 166 10.14 4.59 -6.67
CA LEU A 166 10.31 3.65 -5.56
C LEU A 166 9.12 3.73 -4.60
N ILE A 167 8.44 2.61 -4.39
CA ILE A 167 7.33 2.47 -3.44
C ILE A 167 7.86 1.87 -2.14
N HIS A 168 7.67 2.60 -1.05
CA HIS A 168 7.95 2.09 0.29
C HIS A 168 6.75 1.30 0.81
N VAL A 169 6.95 0.03 1.16
CA VAL A 169 5.87 -0.85 1.61
C VAL A 169 6.14 -1.40 3.00
N ASP A 170 5.10 -1.51 3.81
CA ASP A 170 5.15 -2.07 5.16
C ASP A 170 3.91 -2.92 5.50
N GLY A 171 3.93 -3.55 6.67
CA GLY A 171 2.81 -4.36 7.17
C GLY A 171 2.97 -5.86 6.94
N GLY A 172 1.98 -6.64 7.37
CA GLY A 172 2.10 -8.09 7.50
C GLY A 172 2.25 -8.84 6.18
N MET A 173 1.77 -8.25 5.07
CA MET A 173 1.71 -8.90 3.76
C MET A 173 2.99 -8.75 2.92
N ILE A 174 3.96 -7.93 3.35
CA ILE A 174 5.19 -7.67 2.58
C ILE A 174 6.09 -8.90 2.41
N HIS A 175 5.83 -9.97 3.16
CA HIS A 175 6.53 -11.25 3.04
C HIS A 175 6.04 -12.10 1.86
N ASN A 176 4.88 -11.78 1.27
CA ASN A 176 4.38 -12.44 0.07
C ASN A 176 5.05 -11.82 -1.16
N ARG A 177 6.04 -12.52 -1.71
CA ARG A 177 6.83 -12.06 -2.85
C ARG A 177 6.02 -11.96 -4.13
N TYR A 178 5.02 -12.82 -4.32
CA TYR A 178 4.12 -12.71 -5.46
C TYR A 178 3.39 -11.37 -5.43
N LEU A 179 2.81 -11.00 -4.28
CA LEU A 179 2.09 -9.73 -4.14
C LEU A 179 3.02 -8.52 -4.36
N MET A 180 4.21 -8.55 -3.79
CA MET A 180 5.16 -7.45 -3.97
C MET A 180 5.63 -7.33 -5.43
N GLN A 181 5.84 -8.45 -6.11
CA GLN A 181 6.18 -8.44 -7.54
C GLN A 181 4.99 -7.98 -8.39
N SER A 182 3.78 -8.48 -8.14
CA SER A 182 2.54 -8.05 -8.80
C SER A 182 2.34 -6.54 -8.64
N LEU A 183 2.53 -5.99 -7.45
CA LEU A 183 2.49 -4.55 -7.22
C LEU A 183 3.55 -3.81 -8.04
N SER A 184 4.80 -4.29 -8.05
CA SER A 184 5.88 -3.70 -8.87
C SER A 184 5.53 -3.69 -10.35
N ASP A 185 5.01 -4.80 -10.85
CA ASP A 185 4.67 -5.01 -12.25
C ASP A 185 3.48 -4.12 -12.66
N PHE A 186 2.42 -4.01 -11.85
CA PHE A 186 1.28 -3.16 -12.20
C PHE A 186 1.58 -1.67 -12.08
N THR A 187 2.32 -1.27 -11.05
CA THR A 187 2.67 0.16 -10.84
C THR A 187 3.83 0.63 -11.71
N GLN A 188 4.57 -0.31 -12.33
CA GLN A 188 5.81 -0.05 -13.06
C GLN A 188 6.84 0.71 -12.21
N LYS A 189 6.87 0.43 -10.91
CA LYS A 189 7.76 1.06 -9.93
C LYS A 189 8.50 0.00 -9.11
N ALA A 190 9.70 0.34 -8.67
CA ALA A 190 10.45 -0.52 -7.78
C ALA A 190 9.80 -0.55 -6.38
N ILE A 191 9.88 -1.68 -5.69
CA ILE A 191 9.31 -1.85 -4.35
C ILE A 191 10.44 -2.02 -3.34
N THR A 192 10.33 -1.32 -2.21
CA THR A 192 11.22 -1.49 -1.06
C THR A 192 10.41 -1.84 0.19
N CYS A 193 10.63 -3.04 0.73
CA CYS A 193 9.93 -3.50 1.93
C CYS A 193 10.59 -3.00 3.22
N ALA A 194 9.79 -2.54 4.19
CA ALA A 194 10.27 -2.18 5.52
C ALA A 194 11.04 -3.33 6.19
N ALA A 195 12.17 -3.00 6.81
CA ALA A 195 12.95 -3.96 7.58
C ALA A 195 12.28 -4.37 8.91
N THR A 196 11.34 -3.55 9.40
CA THR A 196 10.61 -3.78 10.65
C THR A 196 9.11 -3.62 10.42
N ALA A 197 8.31 -4.47 11.06
CA ALA A 197 6.85 -4.36 11.06
C ALA A 197 6.35 -3.20 11.94
N GLU A 198 7.20 -2.65 12.82
CA GLU A 198 6.82 -1.70 13.89
C GLU A 198 7.11 -0.24 13.52
N LEU A 199 6.93 0.15 12.26
CA LEU A 199 7.25 1.50 11.79
C LEU A 199 6.42 2.60 12.45
N SER A 200 5.16 2.32 12.79
CA SER A 200 4.31 3.27 13.52
C SER A 200 4.85 3.58 14.92
N SER A 201 5.27 2.53 15.64
CA SER A 201 5.94 2.65 16.94
C SER A 201 7.24 3.46 16.83
N LEU A 202 8.04 3.18 15.80
CA LEU A 202 9.28 3.91 15.50
C LEU A 202 9.00 5.40 15.21
N GLY A 203 8.05 5.71 14.34
CA GLY A 203 7.70 7.10 13.99
C GLY A 203 7.20 7.90 15.19
N THR A 204 6.41 7.26 16.06
CA THR A 204 5.97 7.87 17.31
C THR A 204 7.15 8.19 18.22
N ALA A 205 8.11 7.26 18.36
CA ALA A 205 9.32 7.47 19.15
C ALA A 205 10.22 8.58 18.57
N LEU A 206 10.45 8.60 17.26
CA LEU A 206 11.20 9.64 16.57
C LEU A 206 10.59 11.03 16.80
N ASN A 207 9.27 11.14 16.66
CA ASN A 207 8.56 12.38 16.94
C ASN A 207 8.67 12.80 18.42
N ALA A 208 8.58 11.87 19.36
CA ALA A 208 8.75 12.15 20.79
C ALA A 208 10.17 12.63 21.14
N LEU A 209 11.19 12.15 20.41
CA LEU A 209 12.59 12.57 20.53
C LEU A 209 12.90 13.86 19.75
N ASN A 210 11.89 14.49 19.14
CA ASN A 210 12.03 15.70 18.32
C ASN A 210 12.97 15.52 17.11
N LEU A 211 13.08 14.29 16.61
CA LEU A 211 13.89 13.92 15.44
C LEU A 211 13.02 14.03 14.17
N ALA A 212 13.16 15.16 13.45
CA ALA A 212 12.25 15.52 12.36
C ALA A 212 12.70 14.97 10.99
N PRO A 213 11.78 14.48 10.15
CA PRO A 213 12.00 14.24 8.72
C PRO A 213 12.71 15.37 8.01
N GLU A 214 12.36 16.63 8.34
CA GLU A 214 12.92 17.81 7.69
C GLU A 214 14.38 18.11 8.10
N THR A 215 14.89 17.46 9.14
CA THR A 215 16.18 17.77 9.77
C THR A 215 17.28 16.76 9.49
N THR A 216 16.97 15.63 8.85
CA THR A 216 17.93 14.55 8.62
C THR A 216 18.68 14.76 7.31
N THR A 217 20.00 14.63 7.35
CA THR A 217 20.86 14.67 6.16
C THR A 217 21.44 13.29 5.83
N LYS A 218 21.30 12.30 6.73
CA LYS A 218 21.65 10.89 6.55
C LYS A 218 20.82 10.01 7.48
N ALA A 219 20.30 8.91 6.95
CA ALA A 219 19.79 7.80 7.75
C ALA A 219 20.93 7.21 8.62
N PRO A 220 20.71 6.93 9.92
CA PRO A 220 21.62 6.12 10.72
C PRO A 220 21.96 4.79 10.01
N GLU A 221 23.25 4.54 9.75
CA GLU A 221 23.73 3.32 9.06
C GLU A 221 23.29 2.02 9.78
N GLU A 222 23.06 2.07 11.09
CA GLU A 222 22.71 0.90 11.92
C GLU A 222 21.27 0.39 11.76
N LEU A 223 20.39 1.12 11.05
CA LEU A 223 19.03 0.67 10.70
C LEU A 223 18.84 0.45 9.20
N ALA A 224 19.89 0.69 8.40
CA ALA A 224 19.93 0.47 6.97
C ALA A 224 20.27 -0.99 6.65
N THR A 225 19.47 -1.96 7.13
CA THR A 225 19.42 -3.24 6.44
C THR A 225 18.74 -2.97 5.10
N LEU A 226 19.50 -3.13 4.01
CA LEU A 226 19.01 -2.85 2.67
C LEU A 226 17.72 -3.65 2.45
N PRO A 227 16.59 -2.97 2.21
CA PRO A 227 15.31 -3.63 2.03
C PRO A 227 15.33 -4.48 0.76
N ILE A 228 14.46 -5.49 0.69
CA ILE A 228 14.27 -6.26 -0.54
C ILE A 228 13.80 -5.26 -1.62
N LEU A 229 14.65 -5.06 -2.62
CA LEU A 229 14.32 -4.27 -3.81
C LEU A 229 13.79 -5.22 -4.88
N LEU A 230 12.51 -5.04 -5.23
CA LEU A 230 11.91 -5.69 -6.40
C LEU A 230 11.80 -4.66 -7.51
N ILE A 231 12.05 -5.12 -8.73
CA ILE A 231 11.95 -4.29 -9.95
C ILE A 231 10.90 -4.90 -10.87
N PRO A 232 10.22 -4.08 -11.69
CA PRO A 232 9.22 -4.59 -12.62
C PRO A 232 9.84 -5.59 -13.62
N ASN A 233 9.10 -6.66 -13.91
CA ASN A 233 9.42 -7.55 -15.03
C ASN A 233 8.99 -6.86 -16.34
N ILE A 234 9.95 -6.52 -17.20
CA ILE A 234 9.72 -5.88 -18.53
C ILE A 234 9.50 -6.94 -19.60
#